data_AF-A0A4R2HL76-F1
#
_entry.id   AF-A0A4R2HL76-F1
#
_cell.length_a   1.000
_cell.length_b   1.000
_cell.length_c   1.000
_cell.angle_alpha   90.00
_cell.angle_beta   90.00
_cell.angle_gamma   90.00
#
_symmetry.space_group_name_H-M   'P 1'
#
loop_
_entity.id
_entity.type
_entity.pdbx_description
1 polymer ?
#
loop_
_entity_poly.entity_id
_entity_poly.type
_entity_poly.pdbx_seq_one_letter_code
_entity_poly.pdbx_strand_id
1 'polypeptide(L)' 'MEINNQNLYKKVIELLNQARQSVVQTINNTMAMTYFEIGKMIVEEEQNGNEKAEYGKRVLKELSKKLVTEFGKGFSETNL' A
#
# COMPACT_ATOMS: atom_id res chain seq x y z
N MET A 1 -19.68 -19.64 -40.86
CA MET A 1 -18.76 -18.52 -40.61
C MET A 1 -17.81 -18.95 -39.53
N GLU A 2 -16.55 -19.19 -39.85
CA GLU A 2 -15.53 -19.45 -38.83
C GLU A 2 -15.41 -18.22 -37.94
N ILE A 3 -15.54 -18.41 -36.63
CA ILE A 3 -15.22 -17.36 -35.66
C ILE A 3 -13.78 -16.94 -35.98
N ASN A 4 -13.58 -15.67 -36.30
CA ASN A 4 -12.26 -15.13 -36.57
C ASN A 4 -11.45 -15.22 -35.27
N ASN A 5 -10.78 -16.37 -35.07
CA ASN A 5 -10.12 -16.76 -33.82
C ASN A 5 -9.13 -15.71 -33.33
N GLN A 6 -8.55 -14.94 -34.25
CA GLN A 6 -7.66 -13.82 -33.93
C GLN A 6 -8.39 -12.63 -33.29
N ASN A 7 -9.64 -12.36 -33.65
CA ASN A 7 -10.44 -11.28 -33.07
C ASN A 7 -10.90 -11.64 -31.64
N LEU A 8 -11.38 -12.86 -31.45
CA LEU A 8 -11.76 -13.37 -30.12
C LEU A 8 -10.55 -13.40 -29.18
N TYR A 9 -9.41 -13.92 -29.64
CA TYR A 9 -8.17 -13.96 -28.87
C TYR A 9 -7.71 -12.56 -28.44
N LYS A 10 -7.71 -11.57 -29.36
CA LYS A 10 -7.35 -10.18 -29.04
C LYS A 10 -8.26 -9.58 -27.97
N LYS A 11 -9.58 -9.77 -28.08
CA LYS A 11 -10.56 -9.30 -27.10
C LYS A 11 -10.33 -9.91 -25.72
N VAL A 12 -10.02 -11.20 -25.64
CA VAL A 12 -9.71 -11.88 -24.38
C VAL A 12 -8.43 -11.33 -23.75
N ILE A 13 -7.37 -11.15 -24.54
CA ILE A 13 -6.10 -10.58 -24.04
C ILE A 13 -6.30 -9.14 -23.55
N GLU A 14 -7.06 -8.33 -24.28
CA GLU A 14 -7.36 -6.95 -23.88
C GLU A 14 -8.14 -6.92 -22.56
N LEU A 15 -9.17 -7.75 -22.41
CA LEU A 15 -9.94 -7.87 -21.17
C LEU A 15 -9.04 -8.29 -19.99
N LEU A 16 -8.16 -9.27 -20.19
CA LEU A 16 -7.23 -9.72 -19.15
C LEU A 16 -6.24 -8.62 -18.74
N ASN A 17 -5.74 -7.85 -19.71
CA ASN A 17 -4.82 -6.73 -19.43
C ASN A 17 -5.53 -5.59 -18.69
N GLN A 18 -6.76 -5.24 -19.08
CA GLN A 18 -7.57 -4.25 -18.39
C GLN A 18 -7.87 -4.68 -16.94
N ALA A 19 -8.23 -5.95 -16.72
CA ALA A 19 -8.44 -6.49 -15.39
C ALA A 19 -7.18 -6.40 -14.52
N ARG A 20 -6.01 -6.78 -15.06
CA ARG A 20 -4.73 -6.66 -14.35
C ARG A 20 -4.38 -5.21 -14.00
N GLN A 21 -4.57 -4.28 -14.94
CA GLN A 21 -4.31 -2.86 -14.70
C GLN A 21 -5.22 -2.31 -13.60
N SER A 22 -6.52 -2.65 -13.65
CA SER A 22 -7.49 -2.26 -12.63
C SER A 22 -7.10 -2.77 -11.26
N VAL A 23 -6.74 -4.05 -11.14
CA VAL A 23 -6.29 -4.66 -9.87
C VAL A 23 -5.04 -3.95 -9.33
N VAL A 24 -4.03 -3.72 -10.16
CA VAL A 24 -2.81 -3.01 -9.74
C VAL A 24 -3.14 -1.60 -9.26
N GLN A 25 -4.02 -0.88 -9.97
CA GLN A 25 -4.43 0.47 -9.58
C GLN A 25 -5.18 0.47 -8.23
N THR A 26 -6.12 -0.46 -8.04
CA THR A 26 -6.84 -0.62 -6.77
C THR A 26 -5.88 -0.91 -5.64
N ILE A 27 -4.96 -1.87 -5.80
CA ILE A 27 -3.96 -2.20 -4.78
C ILE A 27 -3.13 -0.97 -4.43
N ASN A 28 -2.60 -0.26 -5.42
CA ASN A 28 -1.76 0.92 -5.18
C ASN A 28 -2.51 2.01 -4.42
N ASN A 29 -3.77 2.27 -4.80
CA ASN A 29 -4.60 3.27 -4.12
C ASN A 29 -4.90 2.86 -2.67
N THR A 30 -5.28 1.61 -2.46
CA THR A 30 -5.55 1.08 -1.11
C THR A 30 -4.30 1.16 -0.25
N MET A 31 -3.14 0.74 -0.76
CA MET A 31 -1.87 0.81 -0.03
C MET A 31 -1.50 2.25 0.34
N ALA A 32 -1.63 3.20 -0.59
CA ALA A 32 -1.34 4.61 -0.33
C ALA A 32 -2.25 5.18 0.78
N MET A 33 -3.55 4.87 0.75
CA MET A 33 -4.49 5.28 1.79
C MET A 33 -4.14 4.63 3.14
N THR A 34 -3.79 3.35 3.16
CA THR A 34 -3.39 2.65 4.38
C THR A 34 -2.15 3.27 5.01
N TYR A 35 -1.11 3.58 4.23
CA TYR A 35 0.09 4.24 4.77
C TYR A 35 -0.21 5.64 5.30
N PHE A 36 -1.08 6.40 4.63
CA PHE A 36 -1.51 7.71 5.11
C PHE A 36 -2.23 7.62 6.46
N GLU A 37 -3.17 6.69 6.61
CA GLU A 37 -3.88 6.49 7.89
C GLU A 37 -2.93 6.03 9.00
N ILE A 38 -1.93 5.20 8.69
CA ILE A 38 -0.90 4.81 9.68
C ILE A 38 -0.10 6.02 10.13
N GLY A 39 0.39 6.86 9.20
CA GLY A 39 1.10 8.09 9.52
C GLY A 39 0.26 9.03 10.39
N LYS A 40 -1.04 9.17 10.06
CA LYS A 40 -1.98 9.96 10.86
C LYS A 40 -2.14 9.42 12.28
N MET A 41 -2.32 8.10 12.45
CA MET A 41 -2.41 7.47 13.78
C MET A 41 -1.14 7.69 14.61
N ILE A 42 0.04 7.63 13.98
CA ILE A 42 1.32 7.92 14.65
C ILE A 42 1.36 9.37 15.16
N VAL A 43 0.99 10.33 14.31
CA VAL A 43 0.99 11.75 14.67
C VAL A 43 -0.03 12.05 15.78
N GLU A 44 -1.23 11.49 15.70
CA GLU A 44 -2.28 11.68 16.72
C GLU A 44 -1.82 11.14 18.09
N GLU A 45 -1.15 9.99 18.14
CA GLU A 45 -0.60 9.45 19.39
C GLU A 45 0.59 10.25 19.93
N GLU A 46 1.43 10.81 19.06
CA GLU A 46 2.52 11.70 19.48
C GLU A 46 2.00 13.03 20.05
N GLN A 47 0.90 13.56 19.51
CA GLN A 47 0.28 14.81 19.96
C GLN A 47 -0.38 14.68 21.34
N ASN A 48 -0.90 13.51 21.71
CA ASN A 48 -1.42 13.22 23.04
C ASN A 48 -0.32 13.04 24.12
N GLY A 49 0.96 13.21 23.76
CA GLY A 49 2.14 12.96 24.61
C GLY A 49 3.17 14.10 24.71
N ASN A 50 2.81 15.35 24.36
CA ASN A 50 3.66 16.56 24.43
C ASN A 50 4.94 16.55 23.56
N GLU A 51 4.76 16.96 22.28
CA GLU A 51 5.66 17.76 21.43
C GLU A 51 7.17 17.43 21.29
N LYS A 52 7.68 16.30 21.79
CA LYS A 52 9.10 15.98 21.64
C LYS A 52 9.35 15.11 20.42
N ALA A 53 9.96 15.70 19.39
CA ALA A 53 10.43 15.02 18.18
C ALA A 53 11.35 13.79 18.44
N GLU A 54 12.01 13.72 19.61
CA GLU A 54 12.76 12.52 20.00
C GLU A 54 11.89 11.34 20.42
N TYR A 55 10.73 11.59 21.03
CA TYR A 55 9.80 10.53 21.43
C TYR A 55 9.17 9.89 20.19
N GLY A 56 8.75 10.72 19.24
CA GLY A 56 8.17 10.24 17.98
C GLY A 56 9.10 9.38 17.14
N LYS A 57 10.37 9.79 17.03
CA LYS A 57 11.42 8.96 16.39
C LYS A 57 11.56 7.58 17.03
N ARG A 58 11.33 7.44 18.34
CA ARG A 58 11.40 6.15 19.03
C ARG A 58 10.17 5.30 18.74
N VAL A 59 8.98 5.89 18.76
CA VAL A 59 7.71 5.21 18.45
C VAL A 59 7.74 4.67 17.01
N LEU A 60 8.10 5.50 16.04
CA LEU A 60 8.21 5.10 14.63
C LEU A 60 9.20 3.93 14.43
N LYS A 61 10.34 3.99 15.13
CA LYS A 61 11.38 2.95 15.07
C LYS A 61 10.94 1.61 15.68
N GLU A 62 10.21 1.64 16.79
CA GLU A 62 9.68 0.41 17.39
C GLU A 62 8.53 -0.17 16.58
N LEU A 63 7.64 0.69 16.07
CA LEU A 63 6.51 0.29 15.25
C LEU A 63 6.97 -0.34 13.94
N SER A 64 7.89 0.31 13.22
CA SER A 64 8.45 -0.24 11.98
C SER A 64 9.12 -1.60 12.17
N LYS A 65 9.89 -1.81 13.25
CA LYS A 65 10.49 -3.12 13.57
C LYS A 65 9.42 -4.21 13.76
N LYS A 66 8.36 -3.91 14.52
CA LYS A 66 7.27 -4.87 14.75
C LYS A 66 6.54 -5.18 13.45
N LEU A 67 6.16 -4.16 12.69
CA LEU A 67 5.46 -4.32 11.42
C LEU A 67 6.29 -5.06 10.36
N VAL A 68 7.60 -4.82 10.28
CA VAL A 68 8.48 -5.60 9.38
C VAL A 68 8.57 -7.06 9.81
N THR A 69 8.54 -7.34 11.12
CA THR A 69 8.57 -8.71 11.64
C THR A 69 7.26 -9.45 11.33
N GLU A 70 6.11 -8.77 11.45
CA GLU A 70 4.79 -9.37 11.25
C GLU A 70 4.35 -9.42 9.78
N PHE A 71 4.61 -8.36 9.01
CA PHE A 71 4.08 -8.18 7.65
C PHE A 71 5.17 -8.17 6.56
N GLY A 72 6.45 -8.13 6.94
CA GLY A 72 7.58 -8.20 6.01
C GLY A 72 7.99 -6.84 5.42
N LYS A 73 8.55 -6.88 4.20
CA LYS A 73 9.10 -5.68 3.55
C LYS A 73 7.99 -4.68 3.21
N GLY A 74 8.27 -3.38 3.38
CA GLY A 74 7.33 -2.30 3.09
C GLY A 74 6.89 -1.50 4.31
N PHE A 75 7.29 -1.88 5.53
CA PHE A 75 6.94 -1.19 6.78
C PHE A 75 8.15 -0.60 7.51
N SER A 76 9.18 -0.21 6.76
CA SER A 76 10.35 0.49 7.32
C SER A 76 10.01 1.89 7.81
N GLU A 77 10.87 2.49 8.65
CA GLU A 77 10.72 3.88 9.13
C GLU A 77 10.49 4.90 8.00
N THR A 78 11.00 4.67 6.78
CA THR A 78 10.82 5.58 5.63
C THR A 78 9.52 5.36 4.86
N ASN A 79 8.84 4.23 5.08
CA ASN A 79 7.60 3.86 4.38
C ASN A 79 6.36 4.00 5.29
N LEU A 80 6.55 4.44 6.54
CA LEU A 80 5.52 4.78 7.52
C LEU A 80 5.55 6.30 7.75
#